data_AF-A0A7S3E3J7-F1
#
_entry.id   AF-A0A7S3E3J7-F1
#
_cell.length_a   1.000
_cell.length_b   1.000
_cell.length_c   1.000
_cell.angle_alpha   90.00
_cell.angle_beta   90.00
_cell.angle_gamma   90.00
#
_symmetry.space_group_name_H-M   'P 1'
#
loop_
_entity.id
_entity.type
_entity.pdbx_description
1 polymer ?
#
loop_
_entity_poly.entity_id
_entity_poly.type
_entity_poly.pdbx_seq_one_letter_code
_entity_poly.pdbx_strand_id
1 'polypeptide(L)'
;CNGMVIPVIPPFARKVFHANDAQNGLVMSLISLAGVLLDIPGSFLIAKMGADLSGVFSGAMLFISGLVGAFASNIYVLGFSRFLHGLGQSSWLTSRTFIFSLAVSHQRGLLISGLGGMQRISNVLMPTLGSLVVIQFGYRAVFVLVSIFGALVLPFAVNAFVKEKRKSR
;
A
#
# COMPACT_ATOMS: atom_id res chain seq x y z
N CYS A 1 2.88 -5.49 2.12
CA CYS A 1 4.16 -5.23 1.41
C CYS A 1 4.88 -3.96 1.89
N ASN A 2 4.20 -2.92 2.42
CA ASN A 2 4.87 -1.71 2.91
C ASN A 2 6.00 -1.96 3.93
N GLY A 3 5.82 -2.92 4.87
CA GLY A 3 6.87 -3.30 5.82
C GLY A 3 8.19 -3.76 5.18
N MET A 4 8.15 -4.26 3.93
CA MET A 4 9.34 -4.63 3.16
C MET A 4 10.13 -3.41 2.68
N VAL A 5 9.43 -2.32 2.43
CA VAL A 5 9.94 -1.13 1.74
C VAL A 5 10.54 -0.13 2.73
N ILE A 6 9.91 0.06 3.89
CA ILE A 6 10.31 1.02 4.93
C ILE A 6 11.82 0.97 5.26
N PRO A 7 12.42 -0.19 5.61
CA PRO A 7 13.85 -0.23 5.94
C PRO A 7 14.77 -0.06 4.73
N VAL A 8 14.24 -0.23 3.52
CA VAL A 8 14.99 -0.23 2.27
C VAL A 8 15.15 1.18 1.69
N ILE A 9 14.23 2.11 1.97
CA ILE A 9 14.26 3.46 1.39
C ILE A 9 15.48 4.26 1.81
N PRO A 10 15.81 4.41 3.11
CA PRO A 10 16.97 5.22 3.49
C PRO A 10 18.29 4.78 2.82
N PRO A 11 18.66 3.48 2.82
CA PRO A 11 19.86 3.06 2.12
C PRO A 11 19.72 3.17 0.59
N PHE A 12 18.54 2.98 0.01
CA PHE A 12 18.33 3.15 -1.43
C PHE A 12 18.54 4.61 -1.85
N ALA A 13 17.92 5.55 -1.13
CA ALA A 13 18.03 6.99 -1.35
C ALA A 13 19.48 7.48 -1.25
N ARG A 14 20.19 7.07 -0.21
CA ARG A 14 21.58 7.48 0.01
C ARG A 14 22.57 6.84 -0.96
N LYS A 15 22.48 5.52 -1.20
CA LYS A 15 23.49 4.80 -2.00
C LYS A 15 23.31 4.94 -3.51
N VAL A 16 22.07 5.08 -3.99
CA VAL A 16 21.79 5.11 -5.43
C VAL A 16 21.57 6.53 -5.93
N PHE A 17 20.98 7.41 -5.11
CA PHE A 17 20.65 8.77 -5.51
C PHE A 17 21.47 9.84 -4.80
N HIS A 18 22.44 9.45 -3.95
CA HIS A 18 23.28 10.37 -3.16
C HIS A 18 22.46 11.42 -2.39
N ALA A 19 21.27 11.02 -1.93
CA ALA A 19 20.33 11.93 -1.29
C ALA A 19 20.81 12.38 0.10
N ASN A 20 20.57 13.64 0.40
CA ASN A 20 20.79 14.17 1.75
C ASN A 20 19.65 13.74 2.70
N ASP A 21 19.84 14.00 3.99
CA ASP A 21 18.90 13.57 5.04
C ASP A 21 17.53 14.24 4.92
N ALA A 22 17.47 15.49 4.47
CA ALA A 22 16.21 16.20 4.26
C ALA A 22 15.39 15.56 3.13
N GLN A 23 16.02 15.22 2.01
CA GLN A 23 15.35 14.55 0.89
C GLN A 23 14.89 13.14 1.29
N ASN A 24 15.69 12.41 2.06
CA ASN A 24 15.30 11.10 2.56
C ASN A 24 14.11 11.18 3.53
N GLY A 25 14.12 12.16 4.44
CA GLY A 25 13.00 12.46 5.33
C GLY A 25 11.72 12.76 4.54
N LEU A 26 11.82 13.59 3.50
CA LEU A 26 10.69 13.91 2.62
C LEU A 26 10.08 12.65 1.97
N VAL A 27 10.90 11.78 1.40
CA VAL A 27 10.41 10.52 0.78
C VAL A 27 9.72 9.62 1.79
N MET A 28 10.24 9.53 3.01
CA MET A 28 9.64 8.74 4.09
C MET A 28 8.29 9.32 4.53
N SER A 29 8.12 10.64 4.50
CA SER A 29 6.86 11.32 4.87
C SER A 29 5.78 11.26 3.78
N LEU A 30 6.15 11.12 2.50
CA LEU A 30 5.20 11.18 1.37
C LEU A 30 4.12 10.08 1.42
N ILE A 31 4.44 8.91 1.97
CA ILE A 31 3.44 7.85 2.16
C ILE A 31 2.36 8.27 3.15
N SER A 32 2.74 8.94 4.24
CA SER A 32 1.81 9.44 5.26
C SER A 32 1.00 10.63 4.73
N LEU A 33 1.64 11.52 3.97
CA LEU A 33 0.96 12.65 3.33
C LEU A 33 -0.14 12.17 2.38
N ALA A 34 0.16 11.19 1.53
CA ALA A 34 -0.83 10.56 0.66
C ALA A 34 -2.01 9.99 1.45
N GLY A 35 -1.72 9.36 2.60
CA GLY A 35 -2.76 8.81 3.46
C GLY A 35 -3.69 9.89 4.00
N VAL A 36 -3.15 10.96 4.59
CA VAL A 36 -3.95 12.09 5.10
C VAL A 36 -4.83 12.71 4.00
N LEU A 37 -4.27 12.91 2.81
CA LEU A 37 -5.00 13.50 1.69
C LEU A 37 -6.13 12.60 1.19
N LEU A 38 -5.98 11.27 1.28
CA LEU A 38 -6.98 10.34 0.79
C LEU A 38 -7.96 9.88 1.86
N ASP A 39 -7.60 9.84 3.14
CA ASP A 39 -8.49 9.34 4.19
C ASP A 39 -9.74 10.23 4.36
N ILE A 40 -9.60 11.55 4.17
CA ILE A 40 -10.72 12.51 4.22
C ILE A 40 -11.72 12.27 3.07
N PRO A 41 -11.35 12.37 1.77
CA PRO A 41 -12.29 12.13 0.68
C PRO A 41 -12.62 10.65 0.49
N GLY A 42 -11.66 9.76 0.75
CA GLY A 42 -11.77 8.32 0.52
C GLY A 42 -12.79 7.65 1.43
N SER A 43 -12.90 8.11 2.69
CA SER A 43 -13.95 7.64 3.60
C SER A 43 -15.35 7.98 3.08
N PHE A 44 -15.55 9.19 2.54
CA PHE A 44 -16.80 9.59 1.88
C PHE A 44 -17.05 8.80 0.58
N LEU A 45 -16.01 8.60 -0.22
CA LEU A 45 -16.11 7.90 -1.50
C LEU A 45 -16.48 6.43 -1.31
N ILE A 46 -15.93 5.76 -0.30
CA ILE A 46 -16.26 4.37 0.05
C ILE A 46 -17.72 4.25 0.49
N ALA A 47 -18.21 5.20 1.30
CA ALA A 47 -19.62 5.21 1.72
C ALA A 47 -20.59 5.34 0.53
N LYS A 48 -20.20 6.06 -0.53
CA LYS A 48 -21.05 6.31 -1.71
C LYS A 48 -20.90 5.27 -2.82
N MET A 49 -19.68 4.82 -3.10
CA MET A 49 -19.33 3.99 -4.28
C MET A 49 -19.09 2.53 -3.94
N GLY A 50 -19.10 2.17 -2.65
CA GLY A 50 -18.92 0.81 -2.18
C GLY A 50 -17.45 0.41 -1.98
N ALA A 51 -17.25 -0.56 -1.11
CA ALA A 51 -15.94 -1.00 -0.65
C ALA A 51 -15.14 -1.80 -1.70
N ASP A 52 -15.80 -2.35 -2.71
CA ASP A 52 -15.10 -3.14 -3.73
C ASP A 52 -14.32 -2.28 -4.72
N LEU A 53 -14.83 -1.08 -5.06
CA LEU A 53 -14.12 -0.15 -5.93
C LEU A 53 -12.81 0.33 -5.29
N SER A 54 -12.81 0.57 -3.98
CA SER A 54 -11.57 0.87 -3.23
C SER A 54 -10.56 -0.27 -3.28
N GLY A 55 -11.00 -1.53 -3.36
CA GLY A 55 -10.11 -2.68 -3.55
C GLY A 55 -9.39 -2.63 -4.89
N VAL A 56 -10.11 -2.31 -5.97
CA VAL A 56 -9.53 -2.15 -7.32
C VAL A 56 -8.56 -0.97 -7.36
N PHE A 57 -8.97 0.18 -6.83
CA PHE A 57 -8.12 1.37 -6.75
C PHE A 57 -6.84 1.08 -5.96
N SER A 58 -6.95 0.44 -4.80
CA SER A 58 -5.80 0.07 -3.98
C SER A 58 -4.84 -0.87 -4.72
N GLY A 59 -5.35 -1.93 -5.35
CA GLY A 59 -4.53 -2.86 -6.13
C GLY A 59 -3.81 -2.17 -7.29
N ALA A 60 -4.50 -1.27 -8.00
CA ALA A 60 -3.91 -0.51 -9.10
C ALA A 60 -2.81 0.44 -8.62
N MET A 61 -3.06 1.21 -7.56
CA MET A 61 -2.06 2.10 -6.97
C MET A 61 -0.85 1.32 -6.45
N LEU A 62 -1.07 0.14 -5.87
CA LEU A 62 0.00 -0.73 -5.41
C LEU A 62 0.87 -1.21 -6.59
N PHE A 63 0.26 -1.70 -7.67
CA PHE A 63 0.95 -2.14 -8.88
C PHE A 63 1.79 -1.01 -9.50
N ILE A 64 1.17 0.15 -9.71
CA ILE A 64 1.81 1.33 -10.32
C ILE A 64 2.94 1.83 -9.42
N SER A 65 2.73 1.91 -8.10
CA SER A 65 3.78 2.35 -7.16
C SER A 65 5.01 1.44 -7.21
N GLY A 66 4.83 0.13 -7.32
CA GLY A 66 5.92 -0.82 -7.47
C GLY A 66 6.68 -0.59 -8.78
N LEU A 67 5.96 -0.40 -9.88
CA LEU A 67 6.57 -0.15 -11.18
C LEU A 67 7.38 1.16 -11.21
N VAL A 68 6.76 2.27 -10.77
CA VAL A 68 7.41 3.59 -10.71
C VAL A 68 8.65 3.54 -9.83
N GLY A 69 8.59 2.88 -8.67
CA GLY A 69 9.73 2.80 -7.77
C GLY A 69 10.84 1.85 -8.25
N ALA A 70 10.51 0.78 -8.97
CA ALA A 70 11.50 -0.10 -9.59
C ALA A 70 12.30 0.60 -10.69
N PHE A 71 11.64 1.48 -11.45
CA PHE A 71 12.24 2.26 -12.53
C PHE A 71 12.66 3.68 -12.11
N ALA A 72 12.65 4.00 -10.82
CA ALA A 72 13.01 5.32 -10.33
C ALA A 72 14.41 5.75 -10.82
N SER A 73 14.48 6.90 -11.48
CA SER A 73 15.72 7.50 -11.98
C SER A 73 16.32 8.52 -11.01
N ASN A 74 15.51 9.04 -10.08
CA ASN A 74 15.93 9.98 -9.06
C ASN A 74 15.06 9.84 -7.80
N ILE A 75 15.44 10.57 -6.75
CA ILE A 75 14.74 10.54 -5.47
C ILE A 75 13.30 11.08 -5.52
N TYR A 76 13.00 12.01 -6.43
CA TYR A 76 11.64 12.56 -6.56
C TYR A 76 10.69 11.54 -7.18
N VAL A 77 11.14 10.78 -8.18
CA VAL A 77 10.38 9.66 -8.74
C VAL A 77 10.16 8.58 -7.68
N LEU A 78 11.18 8.31 -6.85
CA LEU A 78 11.04 7.42 -5.71
C LEU A 78 10.01 7.93 -4.69
N GLY A 79 10.03 9.23 -4.39
CA GLY A 79 9.04 9.90 -3.55
C GLY A 79 7.62 9.81 -4.12
N PHE A 80 7.46 10.02 -5.42
CA PHE A 80 6.17 9.88 -6.09
C PHE A 80 5.66 8.43 -6.01
N SER A 81 6.54 7.43 -6.16
CA SER A 81 6.18 6.02 -5.93
C SER A 81 5.65 5.79 -4.51
N ARG A 82 6.23 6.47 -3.51
CA ARG A 82 5.77 6.39 -2.11
C ARG A 82 4.41 7.03 -1.91
N PHE A 83 4.20 8.17 -2.54
CA PHE A 83 2.92 8.85 -2.53
C PHE A 83 1.81 7.94 -3.10
N LEU A 84 2.02 7.36 -4.29
CA LEU A 84 1.06 6.43 -4.89
C LEU A 84 0.80 5.20 -4.00
N HIS A 85 1.85 4.65 -3.40
CA HIS A 85 1.71 3.53 -2.47
C HIS A 85 0.83 3.89 -1.26
N GLY A 86 1.00 5.10 -0.72
CA GLY A 86 0.21 5.61 0.39
C GLY A 86 -1.28 5.74 0.04
N LEU A 87 -1.59 6.25 -1.15
CA LEU A 87 -2.98 6.30 -1.66
C LEU A 87 -3.61 4.91 -1.67
N GLY A 88 -2.91 3.92 -2.22
CA GLY A 88 -3.41 2.54 -2.24
C GLY A 88 -3.60 1.96 -0.84
N GLN A 89 -2.64 2.19 0.06
CA GLN A 89 -2.68 1.69 1.43
C GLN A 89 -3.85 2.27 2.24
N SER A 90 -4.03 3.58 2.21
CA SER A 90 -5.11 4.27 2.93
C SER A 90 -6.49 3.87 2.42
N SER A 91 -6.67 3.79 1.09
CA SER A 91 -7.93 3.31 0.51
C SER A 91 -8.31 1.90 0.98
N TRP A 92 -7.34 0.98 1.03
CA TRP A 92 -7.57 -0.38 1.50
C TRP A 92 -7.92 -0.43 2.98
N LEU A 93 -7.16 0.28 3.82
CA LEU A 93 -7.36 0.25 5.27
C LEU A 93 -8.72 0.83 5.66
N THR A 94 -9.08 1.98 5.08
CA THR A 94 -10.36 2.66 5.31
C THR A 94 -11.53 1.80 4.85
N SER A 95 -11.42 1.16 3.68
CA SER A 95 -12.44 0.26 3.16
C SER A 95 -12.70 -0.96 4.04
N ARG A 96 -11.63 -1.62 4.51
CA ARG A 96 -11.77 -2.80 5.38
C ARG A 96 -12.27 -2.46 6.76
N THR A 97 -11.85 -1.33 7.30
CA THR A 97 -12.36 -0.83 8.58
C THR A 97 -13.84 -0.50 8.48
N PHE A 98 -14.29 0.11 7.38
CA PHE A 98 -15.70 0.37 7.13
C PHE A 98 -16.52 -0.93 7.06
N ILE A 99 -16.12 -1.92 6.24
CA ILE A 99 -16.82 -3.21 6.16
C ILE A 99 -16.93 -3.88 7.53
N PHE A 100 -15.83 -3.95 8.29
CA PHE A 100 -15.83 -4.60 9.60
C PHE A 100 -16.64 -3.81 10.64
N SER A 101 -16.81 -2.51 10.46
CA SER A 101 -17.66 -1.69 11.33
C SER A 101 -19.16 -2.02 11.19
N LEU A 102 -19.57 -2.58 10.05
CA LEU A 102 -20.95 -3.01 9.78
C LEU A 102 -21.29 -4.38 10.38
N ALA A 103 -20.30 -5.10 10.93
CA ALA A 103 -20.51 -6.38 11.57
C ALA A 103 -21.25 -6.24 12.92
N VAL A 104 -21.90 -7.33 13.35
CA VAL A 104 -22.61 -7.41 14.64
C VAL A 104 -21.66 -7.04 15.79
N SER A 105 -22.16 -6.25 16.75
CA SER A 105 -21.44 -5.70 17.92
C SER A 105 -20.42 -6.67 18.55
N HIS A 106 -20.83 -7.92 18.81
CA HIS A 106 -19.98 -8.92 19.44
C HIS A 106 -18.76 -9.36 18.60
N GLN A 107 -18.86 -9.34 17.26
CA GLN A 107 -17.79 -9.79 16.37
C GLN A 107 -16.94 -8.63 15.82
N ARG A 108 -17.46 -7.40 15.83
CA ARG A 108 -16.77 -6.22 15.32
C ARG A 108 -15.38 -6.02 15.94
N GLY A 109 -15.27 -6.16 17.26
CA GLY A 109 -14.01 -6.04 17.97
C GLY A 109 -12.97 -7.07 17.51
N LEU A 110 -13.39 -8.32 17.27
CA LEU A 110 -12.54 -9.40 16.78
C LEU A 110 -12.07 -9.17 15.35
N LEU A 111 -12.95 -8.68 14.46
CA LEU A 111 -12.59 -8.39 13.07
C LEU A 111 -11.58 -7.24 12.97
N ILE A 112 -11.80 -6.17 13.74
CA ILE A 112 -10.88 -5.02 13.77
C ILE A 112 -9.55 -5.39 14.43
N SER A 113 -9.57 -6.16 15.52
CA SER A 113 -8.33 -6.63 16.16
C SER A 113 -7.55 -7.59 15.27
N GLY A 114 -8.25 -8.46 14.51
CA GLY A 114 -7.67 -9.33 13.49
C GLY A 114 -6.98 -8.54 12.38
N LEU A 115 -7.60 -7.46 11.88
CA LEU A 115 -6.99 -6.55 10.91
C LEU A 115 -5.68 -5.95 11.44
N GLY A 116 -5.70 -5.44 12.67
CA GLY A 116 -4.51 -4.91 13.33
C GLY A 116 -3.44 -5.99 13.59
N GLY A 117 -3.86 -7.23 13.89
CA GLY A 117 -2.99 -8.39 14.04
C GLY A 117 -2.22 -8.72 12.76
N MET A 118 -2.93 -8.81 11.63
CA MET A 118 -2.31 -9.05 10.31
C MET A 118 -1.29 -7.96 9.94
N GLN A 119 -1.60 -6.69 10.25
CA GLN A 119 -0.68 -5.58 10.00
C GLN A 119 0.59 -5.72 10.83
N ARG A 120 0.47 -6.08 12.12
CA ARG A 120 1.63 -6.30 13.01
C ARG A 120 2.49 -7.47 12.56
N ILE A 121 1.89 -8.60 12.21
CA ILE A 121 2.61 -9.78 11.67
C ILE A 121 3.38 -9.37 10.41
N SER A 122 2.74 -8.63 9.52
CA SER A 122 3.38 -8.10 8.30
C SER A 122 4.57 -7.20 8.63
N ASN A 123 4.45 -6.32 9.64
CA ASN A 123 5.52 -5.42 10.05
C ASN A 123 6.72 -6.13 10.68
N VAL A 124 6.56 -7.37 11.16
CA VAL A 124 7.68 -8.17 11.67
C VAL A 124 8.34 -8.98 10.55
N LEU A 125 7.53 -9.66 9.72
CA LEU A 125 8.06 -10.59 8.71
C LEU A 125 8.60 -9.88 7.46
N MET A 126 7.94 -8.80 7.02
CA MET A 126 8.25 -8.17 5.73
C MET A 126 9.58 -7.38 5.71
N PRO A 127 10.02 -6.68 6.78
CA PRO A 127 11.34 -6.04 6.81
C PRO A 127 12.49 -7.02 6.55
N THR A 128 12.40 -8.22 7.13
CA THR A 128 13.39 -9.29 6.93
C THR A 128 13.39 -9.75 5.48
N LEU A 129 12.20 -10.02 4.92
CA LEU A 129 12.06 -10.38 3.52
C LEU A 129 12.64 -9.31 2.58
N GLY A 130 12.36 -8.03 2.87
CA GLY A 130 12.87 -6.90 2.09
C GLY A 130 14.38 -6.80 2.13
N SER A 131 14.96 -6.93 3.32
CA SER A 131 16.41 -6.91 3.51
C SER A 131 17.10 -8.04 2.75
N LEU A 132 16.55 -9.26 2.80
CA LEU A 132 17.10 -10.42 2.05
C LEU A 132 17.06 -10.18 0.54
N VAL A 133 15.95 -9.65 0.02
CA VAL A 133 15.81 -9.35 -1.41
C VAL A 133 16.82 -8.28 -1.85
N VAL A 134 17.08 -7.26 -1.03
CA VAL A 134 18.10 -6.25 -1.34
C VAL A 134 19.49 -6.87 -1.45
N ILE A 135 19.84 -7.78 -0.55
CA ILE A 135 21.17 -8.41 -0.54
C ILE A 135 21.38 -9.25 -1.79
N GLN A 136 20.37 -9.98 -2.25
CA GLN A 136 20.48 -10.91 -3.38
C GLN A 136 20.23 -10.26 -4.75
N PHE A 137 19.28 -9.33 -4.83
CA PHE A 137 18.76 -8.80 -6.10
C PHE A 137 18.80 -7.26 -6.19
N GLY A 138 19.26 -6.58 -5.13
CA GLY A 138 19.38 -5.13 -5.08
C GLY A 138 18.11 -4.39 -4.70
N TYR A 139 18.22 -3.07 -4.55
CA TYR A 139 17.15 -2.19 -4.07
C TYR A 139 15.90 -2.19 -4.96
N ARG A 140 16.08 -2.18 -6.28
CA ARG A 140 14.98 -2.12 -7.26
C ARG A 140 14.10 -3.38 -7.21
N ALA A 141 14.66 -4.54 -6.89
CA ALA A 141 13.93 -5.80 -6.83
C ALA A 141 12.80 -5.80 -5.78
N VAL A 142 12.98 -5.09 -4.66
CA VAL A 142 11.95 -4.91 -3.64
C VAL A 142 10.69 -4.26 -4.22
N PHE A 143 10.87 -3.30 -5.12
CA PHE A 143 9.76 -2.59 -5.76
C PHE A 143 9.11 -3.41 -6.88
N VAL A 144 9.90 -4.21 -7.60
CA VAL A 144 9.37 -5.20 -8.53
C VAL A 144 8.46 -6.18 -7.80
N LEU A 145 8.87 -6.68 -6.62
CA LEU A 145 8.02 -7.52 -5.78
C LEU A 145 6.73 -6.81 -5.34
N VAL A 146 6.80 -5.53 -4.96
CA VAL A 146 5.60 -4.73 -4.69
C VAL A 146 4.66 -4.69 -5.90
N SER A 147 5.21 -4.50 -7.10
CA SER A 147 4.44 -4.50 -8.34
C SER A 147 3.80 -5.87 -8.60
N ILE A 148 4.54 -6.97 -8.42
CA ILE A 148 4.01 -8.33 -8.53
C ILE A 148 2.85 -8.56 -7.56
N PHE A 149 2.97 -8.14 -6.30
CA PHE A 149 1.86 -8.22 -5.35
C PHE A 149 0.63 -7.43 -5.83
N GLY A 150 0.82 -6.22 -6.36
CA GLY A 150 -0.26 -5.44 -6.96
C GLY A 150 -0.91 -6.13 -8.16
N ALA A 151 -0.10 -6.69 -9.06
CA ALA A 151 -0.54 -7.43 -10.23
C ALA A 151 -1.34 -8.70 -9.87
N LEU A 152 -0.97 -9.37 -8.76
CA LEU A 152 -1.70 -10.53 -8.27
C LEU A 152 -3.04 -10.14 -7.63
N VAL A 153 -3.06 -9.08 -6.82
CA VAL A 153 -4.27 -8.66 -6.08
C VAL A 153 -5.31 -8.00 -6.99
N LEU A 154 -4.87 -7.26 -8.01
CA LEU A 154 -5.76 -6.47 -8.86
C LEU A 154 -6.84 -7.31 -9.57
N PRO A 155 -6.54 -8.46 -10.22
CA PRO A 155 -7.56 -9.33 -10.81
C PRO A 155 -8.58 -9.86 -9.80
N PHE A 156 -8.15 -10.23 -8.60
CA PHE A 156 -9.07 -10.67 -7.54
C PHE A 156 -10.01 -9.54 -7.10
N ALA A 157 -9.47 -8.32 -6.95
CA ALA A 157 -10.27 -7.15 -6.60
C ALA A 157 -11.28 -6.80 -7.71
N VAL A 158 -10.88 -6.88 -8.97
CA VAL A 158 -11.77 -6.65 -10.13
C VAL A 158 -12.87 -7.70 -10.19
N ASN A 159 -12.54 -8.97 -9.99
CA ASN A 159 -13.54 -10.05 -9.99
C ASN A 159 -14.55 -9.88 -8.84
N ALA A 160 -14.10 -9.50 -7.65
CA ALA A 160 -14.97 -9.19 -6.52
C ALA A 160 -15.92 -8.03 -6.85
N PHE A 161 -15.40 -6.94 -7.40
CA PHE A 161 -16.19 -5.78 -7.82
C PHE A 161 -17.25 -6.13 -8.88
N VAL A 162 -16.90 -6.95 -9.88
CA VAL A 162 -17.85 -7.38 -10.92
C VAL A 162 -18.97 -8.25 -10.33
N LYS A 163 -18.65 -9.14 -9.38
CA LYS A 163 -19.65 -9.98 -8.70
C LYS A 163 -20.63 -9.15 -7.87
N GLU A 164 -20.14 -8.17 -7.13
CA GLU A 164 -20.97 -7.25 -6.34
C GLU A 164 -21.98 -6.52 -7.26
N LYS A 165 -21.48 -5.95 -8.36
CA LYS A 165 -22.30 -5.20 -9.32
C LYS A 165 -23.35 -6.07 -10.02
N ARG A 166 -23.05 -7.37 -10.22
CA ARG A 166 -24.00 -8.35 -10.78
C ARG A 166 -25.12 -8.72 -9.81
N LYS A 167 -24.86 -8.71 -8.49
CA LYS A 167 -25.85 -9.04 -7.45
C LYS A 167 -26.81 -7.87 -7.17
N SER A 168 -26.42 -6.65 -7.54
CA SER A 168 -27.21 -5.41 -7.40
C SER A 168 -28.16 -5.15 -8.60
N ARG A 169 -28.15 -5.98 -9.64
CA ARG A 169 -29.06 -5.92 -10.79
C ARG A 169 -30.07 -7.05 -10.71
#